data_AF-A0A821GK23-F1
#
_entry.id   AF-A0A821GK23-F1
#
_cell.length_a   1.000
_cell.length_b   1.000
_cell.length_c   1.000
_cell.angle_alpha   90.00
_cell.angle_beta   90.00
_cell.angle_gamma   90.00
#
_symmetry.space_group_name_H-M   'P 1'
#
loop_
_entity.id
_entity.type
_entity.pdbx_description
1 polymer ?
#
loop_
_entity_poly.entity_id
_entity_poly.type
_entity_poly.pdbx_seq_one_letter_code
_entity_poly.pdbx_strand_id
1 'polypeptide(L)' 'MVWGAVSYNGKIPLKFIEQGVKINAKHYQNEILRSTLMPNISTLYSDNQWIFQQDSAPAHKAKSTQQ' A
#
# COMPACT_ATOMS: atom_id res chain seq x y z
N MET A 1 -7.96 10.79 5.29
CA MET A 1 -6.76 10.00 5.69
C MET A 1 -5.80 10.01 4.53
N VAL A 2 -4.48 9.90 4.76
CA VAL A 2 -3.50 9.86 3.66
C VAL A 2 -2.67 8.59 3.80
N TRP A 3 -2.41 7.92 2.67
CA TRP A 3 -1.50 6.79 2.59
C TRP A 3 -0.36 7.11 1.64
N GLY A 4 0.85 6.62 1.95
CA GLY A 4 2.02 6.78 1.11
C GLY A 4 3.10 5.76 1.48
N ALA A 5 4.05 5.57 0.57
CA ALA A 5 5.21 4.73 0.77
C ALA A 5 6.47 5.43 0.25
N VAL A 6 7.61 5.09 0.86
CA VAL A 6 8.93 5.61 0.50
C VAL A 6 9.94 4.47 0.55
N SER A 7 10.95 4.54 -0.28
CA SER A 7 12.09 3.64 -0.34
C SER A 7 13.37 4.42 -0.63
N TYR A 8 14.50 3.72 -0.72
CA TYR A 8 15.77 4.32 -1.12
C TYR A 8 15.71 4.98 -2.52
N ASN A 9 15.02 4.36 -3.48
CA ASN A 9 14.91 4.85 -4.86
C ASN A 9 13.90 6.00 -5.01
N GLY A 10 13.12 6.31 -3.98
CA GLY A 10 12.20 7.44 -4.01
C GLY A 10 10.90 7.19 -3.26
N LYS A 11 9.88 7.98 -3.59
CA LYS A 11 8.54 7.91 -3.00
C LYS A 11 7.49 7.70 -4.08
N ILE A 12 6.38 7.10 -3.69
CA ILE A 12 5.20 7.01 -4.56
C ILE A 12 4.26 8.21 -4.32
N PRO A 13 3.35 8.52 -5.26
CA PRO A 13 2.32 9.52 -5.05
C PRO A 13 1.46 9.23 -3.80
N LEU A 14 1.09 10.28 -3.07
CA LEU A 14 0.20 10.16 -1.92
C LEU A 14 -1.22 9.79 -2.36
N LYS A 15 -1.82 8.79 -1.70
CA LYS A 15 -3.24 8.48 -1.86
C LYS A 15 -4.04 9.19 -0.79
N PHE A 16 -4.89 10.11 -1.24
CA PHE A 16 -5.89 10.75 -0.40
C PHE A 16 -7.13 9.86 -0.32
N ILE A 17 -7.49 9.49 0.90
CA ILE A 17 -8.65 8.68 1.20
C ILE A 17 -9.75 9.63 1.65
N GLU A 18 -10.91 9.49 1.00
CA GLU A 18 -12.13 10.25 1.29
C GLU A 18 -12.49 10.21 2.77
N GLN A 19 -13.07 11.32 3.25
CA GLN A 19 -13.47 11.44 4.64
C GLN A 19 -14.56 10.42 4.99
N GLY A 20 -14.45 9.79 6.16
CA GLY A 20 -15.42 8.80 6.64
C GLY A 20 -15.21 7.37 6.11
N VAL A 21 -14.30 7.17 5.15
CA VAL A 21 -13.97 5.82 4.66
C VAL A 21 -13.22 5.02 5.74
N LYS A 22 -13.75 3.83 6.07
CA LYS A 22 -13.11 2.88 6.97
C LYS A 22 -12.18 1.94 6.19
N ILE A 23 -10.90 1.94 6.54
CA ILE A 23 -9.89 1.06 5.94
C ILE A 23 -9.99 -0.34 6.58
N ASN A 24 -10.81 -1.20 6.00
CA ASN A 24 -10.80 -2.63 6.28
C ASN A 24 -9.81 -3.37 5.35
N ALA A 25 -9.62 -4.67 5.57
CA ALA A 25 -8.68 -5.47 4.78
C ALA A 25 -8.96 -5.43 3.26
N LYS A 26 -10.24 -5.53 2.85
CA LYS A 26 -10.63 -5.51 1.43
C LYS A 26 -10.33 -4.16 0.78
N HIS A 27 -10.66 -3.07 1.47
CA HIS A 27 -10.34 -1.73 1.00
C HIS A 27 -8.82 -1.54 0.91
N TYR A 28 -8.08 -1.98 1.92
CA TYR A 28 -6.61 -1.90 1.92
C TYR A 28 -5.99 -2.66 0.73
N GLN A 29 -6.43 -3.89 0.49
CA GLN A 29 -5.92 -4.71 -0.62
C GLN A 29 -6.22 -4.10 -1.99
N ASN A 30 -7.46 -3.67 -2.23
CA ASN A 30 -7.88 -3.21 -3.55
C ASN A 30 -7.49 -1.74 -3.81
N GLU A 31 -7.83 -0.88 -2.86
CA GLU A 31 -7.72 0.57 -3.04
C GLU A 31 -6.34 1.11 -2.66
N ILE A 32 -5.57 0.39 -1.84
CA ILE A 32 -4.23 0.85 -1.45
C ILE A 32 -3.16 0.00 -2.12
N LEU A 33 -3.11 -1.31 -1.84
CA LEU A 33 -2.04 -2.16 -2.37
C LEU A 33 -2.14 -2.31 -3.89
N ARG A 34 -3.27 -2.79 -4.41
CA ARG A 34 -3.41 -3.12 -5.83
C ARG A 34 -3.46 -1.88 -6.73
N SER A 35 -4.27 -0.88 -6.38
CA SER A 35 -4.45 0.29 -7.25
C SER A 35 -3.38 1.38 -7.08
N THR A 36 -2.67 1.42 -5.94
CA THR A 36 -1.70 2.49 -5.66
C THR A 36 -0.28 1.97 -5.50
N LEU A 37 -0.04 0.99 -4.63
CA LEU A 37 1.32 0.49 -4.40
C LEU A 37 1.87 -0.21 -5.65
N MET A 38 1.18 -1.23 -6.17
CA MET A 38 1.69 -2.08 -7.25
C MET A 38 2.09 -1.32 -8.52
N PRO A 39 1.30 -0.37 -9.06
CA PRO A 39 1.66 0.34 -10.28
C PRO A 39 2.81 1.32 -10.07
N ASN A 40 2.99 1.86 -8.86
CA ASN A 40 4.04 2.84 -8.58
C ASN A 40 5.35 2.17 -8.16
N ILE A 41 5.31 1.05 -7.43
CA ILE A 41 6.52 0.37 -6.96
C ILE A 41 7.31 -0.26 -8.11
N SER A 42 6.63 -0.72 -9.17
CA SER A 42 7.28 -1.23 -10.38
C SER A 42 8.11 -0.18 -11.12
N THR A 43 7.79 1.11 -10.93
CA THR A 43 8.59 2.23 -11.47
C THR A 43 9.86 2.49 -10.67
N LEU A 44 9.89 2.12 -9.39
CA LEU A 44 11.04 2.28 -8.50
C LEU A 44 11.92 1.03 -8.45
N TYR A 45 11.35 -0.16 -8.71
CA TYR A 45 11.99 -1.46 -8.69
C TYR A 45 11.48 -2.33 -9.85
N SER A 46 12.03 -2.11 -11.05
CA SER A 46 11.60 -2.80 -12.29
C SER A 46 11.90 -4.31 -12.30
N ASP A 47 12.83 -4.75 -11.47
CA ASP A 47 13.22 -6.15 -11.28
C ASP A 47 12.38 -6.87 -10.20
N ASN A 48 11.39 -6.17 -9.62
CA ASN A 48 10.58 -6.62 -8.51
C ASN A 48 11.39 -7.06 -7.26
N GLN A 49 12.63 -6.58 -7.11
CA GLN A 49 13.46 -6.87 -5.94
C GLN A 49 13.21 -5.82 -4.86
N TRP A 50 12.14 -6.01 -4.08
CA TRP A 50 11.81 -5.13 -2.96
C TRP A 50 11.08 -5.89 -1.85
N ILE A 51 11.15 -5.34 -0.64
CA ILE A 51 10.45 -5.85 0.53
C ILE A 51 9.43 -4.80 0.96
N PHE A 52 8.18 -5.23 1.18
CA PHE A 52 7.16 -4.36 1.74
C PHE A 52 7.18 -4.39 3.26
N GLN A 53 7.30 -3.22 3.90
CA GLN A 53 7.19 -3.08 5.35
C GLN A 53 5.97 -2.21 5.70
N GLN A 54 5.23 -2.64 6.71
CA GLN A 54 4.06 -1.95 7.25
C GLN A 54 3.88 -2.33 8.74
N ASP A 55 3.04 -1.57 9.45
CA ASP A 55 2.67 -1.90 10.83
C ASP A 55 1.69 -3.10 10.90
N SER A 56 1.32 -3.47 12.13
CA SER A 56 0.38 -4.59 12.40
C SER A 56 -1.08 -4.14 12.58
N ALA A 57 -1.50 -3.04 11.96
CA ALA A 57 -2.90 -2.62 12.02
C ALA A 57 -3.83 -3.75 11.54
N PRO A 58 -5.07 -3.88 12.06
CA PRO A 58 -5.94 -5.02 11.76
C PRO A 58 -6.15 -5.31 10.27
N ALA A 59 -6.25 -4.28 9.43
CA ALA A 59 -6.37 -4.45 7.97
C ALA A 59 -5.08 -4.97 7.32
N HIS A 60 -3.92 -4.58 7.85
CA HIS A 60 -2.60 -4.96 7.33
C HIS A 60 -2.25 -6.39 7.72
N LYS A 61 -2.50 -6.80 8.96
CA LYS A 61 -2.24 -8.17 9.45
C LYS A 61 -3.34 -9.19 9.15
N ALA A 62 -4.41 -8.79 8.47
CA ALA A 62 -5.47 -9.70 8.10
C ALA A 62 -4.91 -10.85 7.26
N LYS A 63 -5.38 -12.08 7.47
CA LYS A 63 -4.90 -13.26 6.74
C LYS A 63 -4.94 -13.05 5.22
N SER A 64 -6.00 -12.44 4.71
CA SER A 64 -6.15 -12.16 3.27
C SER A 64 -5.19 -11.07 2.74
N THR A 65 -4.61 -10.25 3.62
CA THR A 65 -3.63 -9.22 3.23
C THR A 65 -2.20 -9.76 3.21
N GLN A 66 -1.93 -10.85 3.93
CA GLN A 66 -0.61 -11.47 4.08
C GLN A 66 -0.40 -12.66 3.10
N GLN A 67 -1.36 -12.89 2.20
CA GLN A 67 -1.36 -13.98 1.23
C GLN A 67 -0.73 -13.56 -0.10
#